data_AF-A0A923YB31-F1
#
_entry.id   AF-A0A923YB31-F1
#
_cell.length_a   1.000
_cell.length_b   1.000
_cell.length_c   1.000
_cell.angle_alpha   90.00
_cell.angle_beta   90.00
_cell.angle_gamma   90.00
#
_symmetry.space_group_name_H-M   'P 1'
#
loop_
_entity.id
_entity.type
_entity.pdbx_description
1 polymer ?
#
loop_
_entity_poly.entity_id
_entity_poly.type
_entity_poly.pdbx_seq_one_letter_code
_entity_poly.pdbx_strand_id
1 'polypeptide(L)'
;LYSESAVKAGVTTDKADLIFASIPYKIMAPMQVPVYDAMKIRDADLYARLEKAGFMLDFGSDGSGLFMKYLRRGSGYYIDVGASELVANGSIKLKSGVGIERINPKSVTLSDGTELPADLIVYATGYGSMNGWLADLISPEVADRVGKVWGLGSDTPKDPGPWEGELRNMWKPTQVPHLWFHGGNLHQSRHYSEFLALQLKARQEGIPTPVYRLAPSHHKR
;
A
#
# COMPACT_ATOMS: atom_id res chain seq x y z
N LEU A 1 -3.21 -4.44 18.17
CA LEU A 1 -1.97 -5.24 18.18
C LEU A 1 -0.75 -4.41 18.57
N TYR A 2 -0.54 -3.23 17.98
CA TYR A 2 0.65 -2.41 18.21
C TYR A 2 0.39 -1.16 19.07
N SER A 3 -0.38 -1.29 20.16
CA SER A 3 -0.71 -0.20 21.07
C SER A 3 -0.06 -0.39 22.44
N GLU A 4 0.09 0.70 23.20
CA GLU A 4 0.57 0.63 24.59
C GLU A 4 -0.32 -0.29 25.45
N SER A 5 -1.64 -0.26 25.22
CA SER A 5 -2.59 -1.17 25.86
C SER A 5 -2.32 -2.65 25.54
N ALA A 6 -1.93 -2.96 24.30
CA ALA A 6 -1.60 -4.32 23.90
C ALA A 6 -0.30 -4.80 24.58
N VAL A 7 0.70 -3.92 24.66
CA VAL A 7 1.96 -4.20 25.38
C VAL A 7 1.67 -4.47 26.86
N LYS A 8 0.86 -3.62 27.51
CA LYS A 8 0.42 -3.81 28.90
C LYS A 8 -0.35 -5.12 29.10
N ALA A 9 -1.07 -5.60 28.07
CA ALA A 9 -1.76 -6.89 28.07
C ALA A 9 -0.85 -8.09 27.72
N GLY A 10 0.48 -7.91 27.62
CA GLY A 10 1.43 -8.99 27.34
C GLY A 10 1.57 -9.38 25.87
N VAL A 11 1.00 -8.58 24.96
CA VAL A 11 1.20 -8.70 23.51
C VAL A 11 2.46 -7.91 23.14
N THR A 12 3.60 -8.60 23.20
CA THR A 12 4.88 -8.06 22.72
C THR A 12 4.84 -7.84 21.21
N THR A 13 5.79 -7.08 20.69
CA THR A 13 5.94 -6.86 19.24
C THR A 13 6.06 -8.18 18.48
N ASP A 14 6.84 -9.12 19.00
CA ASP A 14 7.07 -10.41 18.34
C ASP A 14 5.80 -11.25 18.32
N LYS A 15 5.01 -11.22 19.40
CA LYS A 15 3.70 -11.87 19.44
C LYS A 15 2.74 -11.20 18.46
N ALA A 16 2.72 -9.87 18.39
CA ALA A 16 1.86 -9.14 17.46
C ALA A 16 2.20 -9.46 15.99
N ASP A 17 3.50 -9.50 15.66
CA ASP A 17 3.99 -9.85 14.32
C ASP A 17 3.61 -11.30 13.97
N LEU A 18 3.79 -12.25 14.90
CA LEU A 18 3.37 -13.65 14.72
C LEU A 18 1.85 -13.82 14.59
N ILE A 19 1.06 -13.14 15.42
CA ILE A 19 -0.40 -13.14 15.30
C ILE A 19 -0.79 -12.67 13.91
N PHE A 20 -0.18 -11.58 13.43
CA PHE A 20 -0.49 -11.05 12.12
C PHE A 20 -0.10 -12.03 10.99
N ALA A 21 1.10 -12.61 11.07
CA ALA A 21 1.58 -13.61 10.12
C ALA A 21 0.75 -14.90 10.11
N SER A 22 0.07 -15.23 11.22
CA SER A 22 -0.77 -16.42 11.33
C SER A 22 -2.12 -16.31 10.60
N ILE A 23 -2.51 -15.12 10.14
CA ILE A 23 -3.82 -14.89 9.50
C ILE A 23 -3.68 -15.07 7.98
N PRO A 24 -4.38 -16.04 7.35
CA PRO A 24 -4.36 -16.18 5.90
C PRO A 24 -4.96 -14.95 5.20
N TYR A 25 -4.25 -14.41 4.21
CA TYR A 25 -4.71 -13.23 3.46
C TYR A 25 -6.10 -13.42 2.82
N LYS A 26 -6.47 -14.66 2.46
CA LYS A 26 -7.76 -14.97 1.82
C LYS A 26 -8.97 -14.63 2.69
N ILE A 27 -8.84 -14.73 4.01
CA ILE A 27 -9.94 -14.45 4.95
C ILE A 27 -9.89 -13.01 5.50
N MET A 28 -8.85 -12.26 5.18
CA MET A 28 -8.59 -10.97 5.80
C MET A 28 -9.60 -9.90 5.36
N ALA A 29 -10.00 -9.89 4.08
CA ALA A 29 -11.00 -8.96 3.59
C ALA A 29 -12.34 -9.05 4.35
N PRO A 30 -12.99 -10.23 4.45
CA PRO A 30 -14.24 -10.33 5.21
C PRO A 30 -14.07 -10.06 6.71
N MET A 31 -12.88 -10.30 7.30
CA MET A 31 -12.60 -9.92 8.69
C MET A 31 -12.52 -8.39 8.88
N GLN A 32 -12.06 -7.64 7.87
CA GLN A 32 -11.91 -6.18 7.96
C GLN A 32 -13.23 -5.44 7.74
N VAL A 33 -14.14 -5.95 6.90
CA VAL A 33 -15.45 -5.31 6.62
C VAL A 33 -16.19 -4.85 7.89
N PRO A 34 -16.45 -5.70 8.90
CA PRO A 34 -17.18 -5.26 10.11
C PRO A 34 -16.41 -4.21 10.93
N VAL A 35 -15.08 -4.21 10.85
CA VAL A 35 -14.24 -3.19 11.51
C VAL A 35 -14.47 -1.82 10.86
N TYR A 36 -14.45 -1.76 9.53
CA TYR A 36 -14.69 -0.50 8.81
C TYR A 36 -16.13 -0.04 8.90
N ASP A 37 -17.10 -0.95 8.97
CA ASP A 37 -18.51 -0.58 9.20
C ASP A 37 -18.70 0.06 10.58
N ALA A 38 -18.06 -0.47 11.63
CA ALA A 38 -18.04 0.16 12.94
C ALA A 38 -17.34 1.53 12.91
N MET A 39 -16.24 1.69 12.17
CA MET A 39 -15.55 2.97 12.01
C MET A 39 -16.41 4.01 11.28
N LYS A 40 -17.17 3.62 10.24
CA LYS A 40 -18.13 4.50 9.56
C LYS A 40 -19.16 5.09 10.51
N ILE A 41 -19.68 4.27 11.43
CA ILE A 41 -20.66 4.72 12.42
C ILE A 41 -20.01 5.66 13.43
N ARG A 42 -18.86 5.26 13.98
CA ARG A 42 -18.17 6.04 15.01
C ARG A 42 -17.74 7.42 14.51
N ASP A 43 -17.23 7.47 13.28
CA ASP A 43 -16.61 8.67 12.70
C ASP A 43 -17.54 9.36 11.68
N ALA A 44 -18.85 9.06 11.73
CA ALA A 44 -19.86 9.52 10.77
C ALA A 44 -19.91 11.05 10.61
N ASP A 45 -19.80 11.79 11.73
CA ASP A 45 -19.79 13.26 11.71
C ASP A 45 -18.59 13.81 10.91
N LEU A 46 -17.40 13.28 11.17
CA LEU A 46 -16.18 13.68 10.46
C LEU A 46 -16.32 13.40 8.95
N TYR A 47 -16.80 12.22 8.59
CA TYR A 47 -17.01 11.85 7.19
C TYR A 47 -18.01 12.79 6.49
N ALA A 48 -19.13 13.11 7.14
CA ALA A 48 -20.11 14.04 6.58
C ALA A 48 -19.53 15.45 6.36
N ARG A 49 -18.71 15.95 7.30
CA ARG A 49 -18.03 17.25 7.16
C ARG A 49 -16.96 17.24 6.07
N LEU A 50 -16.21 16.14 5.94
CA LEU A 50 -15.24 15.94 4.87
C LEU A 50 -15.91 15.93 3.48
N GLU A 51 -17.00 15.16 3.32
CA GLU A 51 -17.76 15.14 2.06
C GLU A 51 -18.33 16.52 1.72
N LYS A 52 -18.86 17.25 2.72
CA LYS A 52 -19.32 18.63 2.53
C LYS A 52 -18.21 19.58 2.07
N ALA A 53 -16.98 19.37 2.52
CA ALA A 53 -15.80 20.10 2.05
C ALA A 53 -15.31 19.65 0.66
N GLY A 54 -15.95 18.64 0.05
CA GLY A 54 -15.60 18.09 -1.26
C GLY A 54 -14.56 16.97 -1.21
N PHE A 55 -14.27 16.40 -0.02
CA PHE A 55 -13.35 15.28 0.11
C PHE A 55 -14.00 13.99 -0.41
N MET A 56 -13.29 13.24 -1.24
CA MET A 56 -13.79 12.00 -1.83
C MET A 56 -13.42 10.82 -0.93
N LEU A 57 -14.39 10.29 -0.19
CA LEU A 57 -14.19 9.13 0.68
C LEU A 57 -14.11 7.83 -0.12
N ASP A 58 -13.29 6.88 0.34
CA ASP A 58 -13.13 5.57 -0.29
C ASP A 58 -12.80 4.50 0.76
N PHE A 59 -13.77 3.59 0.98
CA PHE A 59 -13.73 2.51 1.97
C PHE A 59 -13.18 1.18 1.40
N GLY A 60 -12.51 1.21 0.25
CA GLY A 60 -12.04 0.01 -0.43
C GLY A 60 -13.11 -0.60 -1.35
N SER A 61 -12.66 -1.36 -2.35
CA SER A 61 -13.52 -1.89 -3.42
C SER A 61 -14.65 -2.82 -2.94
N ASP A 62 -14.48 -3.42 -1.77
CA ASP A 62 -15.40 -4.35 -1.12
C ASP A 62 -15.67 -3.95 0.35
N GLY A 63 -15.43 -2.68 0.70
CA GLY A 63 -15.63 -2.19 2.08
C GLY A 63 -14.60 -2.66 3.11
N SER A 64 -13.57 -3.42 2.70
CA SER A 64 -12.51 -3.91 3.58
C SER A 64 -11.42 -2.89 3.93
N GLY A 65 -11.58 -1.65 3.44
CA GLY A 65 -10.88 -0.47 3.92
C GLY A 65 -9.40 -0.34 3.55
N LEU A 66 -8.72 0.54 4.29
CA LEU A 66 -7.33 0.93 4.11
C LEU A 66 -6.39 -0.28 4.10
N PHE A 67 -6.60 -1.23 5.03
CA PHE A 67 -5.66 -2.32 5.22
C PHE A 67 -5.62 -3.29 4.03
N MET A 68 -6.78 -3.65 3.47
CA MET A 68 -6.81 -4.46 2.26
C MET A 68 -6.37 -3.70 1.02
N LYS A 69 -6.65 -2.39 0.92
CA LYS A 69 -6.05 -1.54 -0.14
C LYS A 69 -4.54 -1.57 -0.09
N TYR A 70 -3.95 -1.48 1.11
CA TYR A 70 -2.52 -1.58 1.31
C TYR A 70 -1.99 -2.90 0.76
N LEU A 71 -2.56 -4.04 1.16
CA LEU A 71 -2.09 -5.35 0.71
C LEU A 71 -2.31 -5.60 -0.79
N ARG A 72 -3.43 -5.14 -1.35
CA ARG A 72 -3.79 -5.36 -2.76
C ARG A 72 -2.95 -4.51 -3.72
N ARG A 73 -2.71 -3.24 -3.40
CA ARG A 73 -2.09 -2.30 -4.37
C ARG A 73 -0.97 -1.42 -3.83
N GLY A 74 -0.66 -1.49 -2.54
CA GLY A 74 0.44 -0.75 -1.91
C GLY A 74 0.32 0.78 -1.95
N SER A 75 -0.84 1.31 -2.36
CA SER A 75 -1.01 2.73 -2.72
C SER A 75 -2.47 3.18 -2.67
N GLY A 76 -2.72 4.46 -2.90
CA GLY A 76 -4.06 5.03 -3.04
C GLY A 76 -4.86 5.02 -1.73
N TYR A 77 -4.18 5.33 -0.63
CA TYR A 77 -4.80 5.46 0.67
C TYR A 77 -4.19 6.64 1.42
N TYR A 78 -4.96 7.11 2.39
CA TYR A 78 -4.64 8.27 3.22
C TYR A 78 -4.77 7.86 4.68
N ILE A 79 -3.80 8.26 5.49
CA ILE A 79 -3.82 8.08 6.95
C ILE A 79 -3.95 9.47 7.54
N ASP A 80 -5.04 9.69 8.27
CA ASP A 80 -5.21 10.97 8.96
C ASP A 80 -4.24 11.07 10.14
N VAL A 81 -3.48 12.16 10.15
CA VAL A 81 -2.59 12.58 11.23
C VAL A 81 -2.96 13.97 11.76
N GLY A 82 -4.19 14.41 11.48
CA GLY A 82 -4.77 15.68 11.92
C GLY A 82 -5.23 16.61 10.78
N ALA A 83 -4.89 16.30 9.52
CA ALA A 83 -5.23 17.16 8.39
C ALA A 83 -6.69 16.99 7.94
N SER A 84 -7.33 15.84 8.19
CA SER A 84 -8.75 15.67 7.87
C SER A 84 -9.62 16.68 8.58
N GLU A 85 -9.37 16.95 9.87
CA GLU A 85 -10.15 17.94 10.62
C GLU A 85 -9.96 19.35 10.05
N LEU A 86 -8.73 19.71 9.65
CA LEU A 86 -8.44 21.00 9.03
C LEU A 86 -9.13 21.18 7.67
N VAL A 87 -9.28 20.10 6.89
CA VAL A 87 -10.09 20.13 5.67
C VAL A 87 -11.57 20.25 6.01
N ALA A 88 -12.07 19.43 6.94
CA ALA A 88 -13.47 19.37 7.33
C ALA A 88 -13.99 20.70 7.91
N ASN A 89 -13.14 21.45 8.62
CA ASN A 89 -13.49 22.76 9.18
C ASN A 89 -13.15 23.95 8.25
N GLY A 90 -12.58 23.68 7.06
CA GLY A 90 -12.28 24.70 6.05
C GLY A 90 -10.97 25.48 6.25
N SER A 91 -10.16 25.14 7.26
CA SER A 91 -8.82 25.72 7.45
C SER A 91 -7.89 25.37 6.28
N ILE A 92 -8.02 24.17 5.73
CA ILE A 92 -7.41 23.76 4.46
C ILE A 92 -8.52 23.72 3.41
N LYS A 93 -8.41 24.59 2.40
CA LYS A 93 -9.32 24.59 1.25
C LYS A 93 -9.02 23.40 0.34
N LEU A 94 -10.06 22.70 -0.09
CA LEU A 94 -9.96 21.56 -0.99
C LEU A 94 -10.65 21.86 -2.32
N LYS A 95 -10.00 21.46 -3.42
CA LYS A 95 -10.59 21.47 -4.77
C LYS A 95 -10.42 20.08 -5.37
N SER A 96 -11.53 19.36 -5.48
CA SER A 96 -11.59 17.96 -5.92
C SER A 96 -12.22 17.82 -7.31
N GLY A 97 -12.12 16.64 -7.92
CA GLY A 97 -12.77 16.33 -9.20
C GLY A 97 -12.12 16.97 -10.42
N VAL A 98 -10.96 17.61 -10.25
CA VAL A 98 -10.22 18.32 -11.29
C VAL A 98 -8.75 17.88 -11.27
N GLY A 99 -8.12 17.91 -12.43
CA GLY A 99 -6.68 17.69 -12.58
C GLY A 99 -5.91 19.01 -12.66
N ILE A 100 -4.59 18.91 -12.65
CA ILE A 100 -3.70 20.02 -13.02
C ILE A 100 -3.57 20.06 -14.53
N GLU A 101 -3.94 21.17 -15.17
CA GLU A 101 -3.76 21.39 -16.60
C GLU A 101 -2.40 22.03 -16.90
N ARG A 102 -2.07 23.09 -16.17
CA ARG A 102 -0.83 23.85 -16.39
C ARG A 102 -0.31 24.48 -15.11
N ILE A 103 1.01 24.49 -14.95
CA ILE A 103 1.70 25.30 -13.94
C ILE A 103 2.21 26.56 -14.62
N ASN A 104 1.82 27.72 -14.09
CA ASN A 104 2.22 29.03 -14.55
C ASN A 104 3.26 29.63 -13.57
N PRO A 105 3.94 30.73 -13.92
CA PRO A 105 4.95 31.33 -13.04
C PRO A 105 4.48 31.69 -11.63
N LYS A 106 3.18 31.97 -11.44
CA LYS A 106 2.58 32.41 -10.15
C LYS A 106 1.21 31.78 -9.86
N SER A 107 0.84 30.74 -10.59
CA SER A 107 -0.47 30.09 -10.44
C SER A 107 -0.48 28.67 -10.99
N VAL A 108 -1.55 27.95 -10.72
CA VAL A 108 -1.86 26.64 -11.30
C VAL A 108 -3.23 26.71 -11.96
N THR A 109 -3.29 26.39 -13.24
CA THR A 109 -4.53 26.21 -13.98
C THR A 109 -5.01 24.77 -13.83
N LEU A 110 -6.25 24.62 -13.39
CA LEU A 110 -6.94 23.35 -13.22
C LEU A 110 -7.76 23.00 -14.46
N SER A 111 -8.07 21.72 -14.64
CA SER A 111 -8.78 21.21 -15.82
C SER A 111 -10.21 21.74 -16.02
N ASP A 112 -10.77 22.42 -15.02
CA ASP A 112 -12.07 23.11 -15.13
C ASP A 112 -11.92 24.60 -15.50
N GLY A 113 -10.70 25.03 -15.86
CA GLY A 113 -10.35 26.41 -16.16
C GLY A 113 -10.10 27.29 -14.93
N THR A 114 -10.27 26.77 -13.70
CA THR A 114 -9.96 27.53 -12.48
C THR A 114 -8.46 27.82 -12.42
N GLU A 115 -8.09 29.07 -12.14
CA GLU A 115 -6.71 29.46 -11.89
C GLU A 115 -6.50 29.77 -10.40
N LEU A 116 -5.54 29.08 -9.77
CA LEU A 116 -5.21 29.23 -8.36
C LEU A 116 -3.84 29.91 -8.21
N PRO A 117 -3.75 31.10 -7.61
CA PRO A 117 -2.48 31.73 -7.28
C PRO A 117 -1.66 30.86 -6.32
N ALA A 118 -0.35 30.73 -6.57
CA ALA A 118 0.55 29.95 -5.74
C ALA A 118 1.97 30.55 -5.73
N ASP A 119 2.50 30.76 -4.54
CA ASP A 119 3.91 31.12 -4.33
C ASP A 119 4.81 29.89 -4.13
N LEU A 120 4.22 28.75 -3.73
CA LEU A 120 4.88 27.46 -3.54
C LEU A 120 3.97 26.33 -4.00
N ILE A 121 4.54 25.34 -4.70
CA ILE A 121 3.85 24.12 -5.11
C ILE A 121 4.57 22.93 -4.48
N VAL A 122 3.82 22.10 -3.75
CA VAL A 122 4.33 20.86 -3.14
C VAL A 122 3.68 19.67 -3.85
N TYR A 123 4.52 18.80 -4.42
CA TYR A 123 4.05 17.60 -5.12
C TYR A 123 3.84 16.47 -4.13
N ALA A 124 2.59 16.29 -3.71
CA ALA A 124 2.15 15.18 -2.87
C ALA A 124 1.40 14.10 -3.69
N THR A 125 1.89 13.79 -4.89
CA THR A 125 1.22 12.94 -5.89
C THR A 125 1.41 11.44 -5.66
N GLY A 126 2.04 11.04 -4.56
CA GLY A 126 2.29 9.65 -4.19
C GLY A 126 3.50 9.03 -4.90
N TYR A 127 3.63 7.72 -4.78
CA TYR A 127 4.75 6.94 -5.33
C TYR A 127 4.29 6.04 -6.47
N GLY A 128 5.19 5.83 -7.45
CA GLY A 128 5.04 4.80 -8.48
C GLY A 128 5.18 3.38 -7.93
N SER A 129 4.97 2.37 -8.79
CA SER A 129 5.16 0.96 -8.40
C SER A 129 6.65 0.60 -8.33
N MET A 130 6.98 -0.43 -7.53
CA MET A 130 8.35 -0.98 -7.51
C MET A 130 8.78 -1.53 -8.88
N ASN A 131 7.83 -1.99 -9.70
CA ASN A 131 8.10 -2.41 -11.09
C ASN A 131 8.61 -1.28 -11.97
N GLY A 132 8.09 -0.05 -11.81
CA GLY A 132 8.60 1.12 -12.53
C GLY A 132 10.05 1.37 -12.19
N TRP A 133 10.37 1.43 -10.89
CA TRP A 133 11.74 1.58 -10.40
C TRP A 133 12.69 0.49 -10.89
N LEU A 134 12.23 -0.76 -10.91
CA LEU A 134 13.02 -1.88 -11.41
C LEU A 134 13.41 -1.73 -12.88
N ALA A 135 12.51 -1.16 -13.69
CA ALA A 135 12.78 -0.91 -15.09
C ALA A 135 13.81 0.20 -15.31
N ASP A 136 13.69 1.27 -14.53
CA ASP A 136 14.58 2.43 -14.61
C ASP A 136 15.98 2.11 -14.06
N LEU A 137 16.05 1.28 -13.01
CA LEU A 137 17.31 0.94 -12.33
C LEU A 137 18.07 -0.20 -13.00
N ILE A 138 17.38 -1.21 -13.52
CA ILE A 138 18.02 -2.41 -14.10
C ILE A 138 17.76 -2.49 -15.60
N SER A 139 16.54 -2.88 -16.00
CA SER A 139 16.12 -2.85 -17.39
C SER A 139 14.63 -3.16 -17.53
N PRO A 140 14.01 -2.79 -18.67
CA PRO A 140 12.64 -3.16 -18.94
C PRO A 140 12.37 -4.67 -18.90
N GLU A 141 13.27 -5.46 -19.50
CA GLU A 141 13.17 -6.91 -19.63
C GLU A 141 13.26 -7.61 -18.26
N VAL A 142 14.11 -7.11 -17.37
CA VAL A 142 14.21 -7.61 -16.00
C VAL A 142 12.90 -7.37 -15.25
N ALA A 143 12.31 -6.18 -15.40
CA ALA A 143 11.04 -5.89 -14.73
C ALA A 143 9.89 -6.76 -15.22
N ASP A 144 9.82 -7.07 -16.50
CA ASP A 144 8.80 -7.97 -17.05
C ASP A 144 9.07 -9.43 -16.68
N ARG A 145 10.34 -9.82 -16.55
CA ARG A 145 10.71 -11.15 -16.07
C ARG A 145 10.30 -11.35 -14.61
N VAL A 146 10.50 -10.36 -13.74
CA VAL A 146 10.01 -10.41 -12.34
C VAL A 146 8.47 -10.44 -12.30
N GLY A 147 7.81 -9.66 -13.14
CA GLY A 147 6.36 -9.45 -13.07
C GLY A 147 5.98 -8.56 -11.87
N LYS A 148 4.68 -8.42 -11.57
CA LYS A 148 4.21 -7.54 -10.48
C LYS A 148 4.94 -7.78 -9.17
N VAL A 149 5.42 -6.71 -8.56
CA VAL A 149 5.90 -6.68 -7.17
C VAL A 149 4.80 -6.03 -6.34
N TRP A 150 4.43 -6.66 -5.24
CA TRP A 150 3.26 -6.32 -4.42
C TRP A 150 1.90 -6.75 -5.01
N GLY A 151 0.90 -6.84 -4.14
CA GLY A 151 -0.46 -7.30 -4.46
C GLY A 151 -0.66 -8.79 -4.23
N LEU A 152 -1.92 -9.19 -4.07
CA LEU A 152 -2.33 -10.56 -3.73
C LEU A 152 -2.98 -11.29 -4.91
N GLY A 153 -3.38 -10.55 -5.95
CA GLY A 153 -4.16 -11.07 -7.06
C GLY A 153 -5.62 -11.24 -6.75
N SER A 154 -6.19 -10.24 -6.11
CA SER A 154 -7.56 -10.29 -5.60
C SER A 154 -8.63 -9.97 -6.65
N ASP A 155 -8.26 -9.76 -7.92
CA ASP A 155 -9.14 -9.24 -8.98
C ASP A 155 -9.85 -7.94 -8.58
N THR A 156 -9.09 -7.04 -7.95
CA THR A 156 -9.56 -5.70 -7.55
C THR A 156 -8.81 -4.61 -8.33
N PRO A 157 -9.32 -3.37 -8.39
CA PRO A 157 -8.64 -2.27 -9.06
C PRO A 157 -7.16 -2.14 -8.65
N LYS A 158 -6.27 -2.21 -9.66
CA LYS A 158 -4.80 -2.21 -9.53
C LYS A 158 -4.16 -3.50 -8.95
N ASP A 159 -4.96 -4.50 -8.59
CA ASP A 159 -4.53 -5.85 -8.16
C ASP A 159 -5.23 -6.96 -8.98
N PRO A 160 -4.96 -7.05 -10.30
CA PRO A 160 -5.53 -8.10 -11.13
C PRO A 160 -5.02 -9.48 -10.68
N GLY A 161 -5.83 -10.51 -10.86
CA GLY A 161 -5.49 -11.91 -10.58
C GLY A 161 -4.34 -12.45 -11.46
N PRO A 162 -3.95 -13.72 -11.30
CA PRO A 162 -4.55 -14.69 -10.39
C PRO A 162 -4.13 -14.47 -8.93
N TRP A 163 -4.92 -15.04 -8.02
CA TRP A 163 -4.64 -15.08 -6.58
C TRP A 163 -3.35 -15.85 -6.28
N GLU A 164 -2.45 -15.23 -5.53
CA GLU A 164 -1.12 -15.77 -5.21
C GLU A 164 -1.02 -16.34 -3.80
N GLY A 165 -1.96 -15.98 -2.91
CA GLY A 165 -1.95 -16.38 -1.50
C GLY A 165 -1.02 -15.58 -0.61
N GLU A 166 -0.06 -14.86 -1.18
CA GLU A 166 0.91 -14.01 -0.51
C GLU A 166 1.19 -12.76 -1.36
N LEU A 167 1.90 -11.79 -0.80
CA LEU A 167 2.38 -10.65 -1.58
C LEU A 167 3.34 -11.10 -2.68
N ARG A 168 3.11 -10.60 -3.90
CA ARG A 168 3.91 -10.95 -5.07
C ARG A 168 5.35 -10.48 -4.94
N ASN A 169 6.28 -11.42 -5.17
CA ASN A 169 7.72 -11.20 -5.24
C ASN A 169 8.37 -10.55 -4.00
N MET A 170 7.63 -10.39 -2.88
CA MET A 170 8.15 -9.83 -1.64
C MET A 170 8.85 -10.90 -0.79
N TRP A 171 10.08 -10.62 -0.37
CA TRP A 171 10.90 -11.41 0.58
C TRP A 171 11.21 -12.86 0.15
N LYS A 172 11.04 -13.19 -1.12
CA LYS A 172 11.24 -14.52 -1.69
C LYS A 172 11.97 -14.49 -3.03
N PRO A 173 12.56 -15.61 -3.48
CA PRO A 173 13.24 -15.68 -4.76
C PRO A 173 12.28 -15.36 -5.90
N THR A 174 12.78 -14.67 -6.92
CA THR A 174 11.99 -14.25 -8.09
C THR A 174 12.37 -15.06 -9.33
N GLN A 175 11.69 -14.80 -10.45
CA GLN A 175 12.04 -15.34 -11.77
C GLN A 175 13.42 -14.87 -12.27
N VAL A 176 14.00 -13.86 -11.62
CA VAL A 176 15.35 -13.35 -11.89
C VAL A 176 16.28 -13.89 -10.80
N PRO A 177 17.28 -14.72 -11.16
CA PRO A 177 18.25 -15.22 -10.20
C PRO A 177 18.94 -14.08 -9.46
N HIS A 178 19.19 -14.30 -8.17
CA HIS A 178 19.90 -13.36 -7.30
C HIS A 178 19.22 -12.01 -7.06
N LEU A 179 17.91 -11.90 -7.34
CA LEU A 179 17.12 -10.68 -7.09
C LEU A 179 15.98 -10.94 -6.09
N TRP A 180 15.91 -10.10 -5.06
CA TRP A 180 14.87 -10.09 -4.03
C TRP A 180 14.32 -8.69 -3.82
N PHE A 181 13.06 -8.62 -3.38
CA PHE A 181 12.42 -7.38 -2.98
C PHE A 181 12.17 -7.40 -1.47
N HIS A 182 12.50 -6.29 -0.81
CA HIS A 182 12.17 -6.06 0.58
C HIS A 182 11.46 -4.71 0.69
N GLY A 183 10.51 -4.64 1.60
CA GLY A 183 9.64 -3.48 1.77
C GLY A 183 8.46 -3.83 2.66
N GLY A 184 7.47 -2.95 2.65
CA GLY A 184 6.33 -3.00 3.55
C GLY A 184 6.50 -2.05 4.73
N ASN A 185 5.56 -2.11 5.66
CA ASN A 185 5.61 -1.30 6.88
C ASN A 185 6.46 -2.00 7.95
N LEU A 186 6.58 -1.39 9.13
CA LEU A 186 7.45 -1.88 10.20
C LEU A 186 7.19 -3.33 10.62
N HIS A 187 5.93 -3.79 10.68
CA HIS A 187 5.68 -5.18 11.08
C HIS A 187 6.18 -6.17 10.03
N GLN A 188 5.96 -5.87 8.74
CA GLN A 188 6.45 -6.73 7.65
C GLN A 188 7.97 -6.66 7.56
N SER A 189 8.56 -5.48 7.71
CA SER A 189 10.01 -5.32 7.72
C SER A 189 10.64 -6.12 8.87
N ARG A 190 10.11 -6.06 10.09
CA ARG A 190 10.64 -6.86 11.21
C ARG A 190 10.51 -8.35 10.95
N HIS A 191 9.30 -8.79 10.61
CA HIS A 191 9.00 -10.21 10.45
C HIS A 191 9.76 -10.85 9.27
N TYR A 192 9.78 -10.20 8.10
CA TYR A 192 10.34 -10.80 6.90
C TYR A 192 11.84 -10.53 6.69
N SER A 193 12.46 -9.62 7.44
CA SER A 193 13.92 -9.45 7.38
C SER A 193 14.66 -10.71 7.81
N GLU A 194 14.19 -11.40 8.85
CA GLU A 194 14.80 -12.63 9.33
C GLU A 194 14.78 -13.71 8.24
N PHE A 195 13.61 -13.99 7.65
CA PHE A 195 13.50 -15.00 6.60
C PHE A 195 14.33 -14.66 5.36
N LEU A 196 14.39 -13.38 4.97
CA LEU A 196 15.22 -12.97 3.84
C LEU A 196 16.71 -13.11 4.17
N ALA A 197 17.14 -12.70 5.35
CA ALA A 197 18.54 -12.81 5.79
C ALA A 197 18.98 -14.28 5.84
N LEU A 198 18.17 -15.17 6.41
CA LEU A 198 18.45 -16.61 6.46
C LEU A 198 18.55 -17.22 5.05
N GLN A 199 17.66 -16.84 4.14
CA GLN A 199 17.71 -17.24 2.73
C GLN A 199 19.02 -16.82 2.04
N LEU A 200 19.47 -15.58 2.28
CA LEU A 200 20.72 -15.07 1.68
C LEU A 200 21.95 -15.72 2.31
N LYS A 201 21.96 -15.86 3.64
CA LYS A 201 23.06 -16.48 4.38
C LYS A 201 23.22 -17.96 4.01
N ALA A 202 22.14 -18.72 3.91
CA ALA A 202 22.20 -20.12 3.49
C ALA A 202 22.86 -20.27 2.10
N ARG A 203 22.50 -19.40 1.14
CA ARG A 203 23.12 -19.38 -0.20
C ARG A 203 24.59 -19.00 -0.16
N GLN A 204 24.96 -18.03 0.68
CA GLN A 204 26.35 -17.64 0.89
C GLN A 204 27.19 -18.81 1.42
N GLU A 205 26.63 -19.62 2.32
CA GLU A 205 27.29 -20.81 2.89
C GLU A 205 27.20 -22.06 1.99
N GLY A 206 26.66 -21.94 0.78
CA GLY A 206 26.47 -23.10 -0.11
C GLY A 206 25.43 -24.10 0.37
N ILE A 207 24.58 -23.74 1.34
CA ILE A 207 23.49 -24.58 1.83
C ILE A 207 22.36 -24.57 0.79
N PRO A 208 21.87 -25.74 0.33
CA PRO A 208 20.76 -25.80 -0.62
C PRO A 208 19.51 -25.09 -0.08
N THR A 209 19.01 -24.12 -0.85
CA THR A 209 17.75 -23.42 -0.57
C THR A 209 16.71 -23.80 -1.63
N PRO A 210 16.10 -25.01 -1.56
CA PRO A 210 15.11 -25.43 -2.55
C PRO A 210 13.93 -24.46 -2.55
N VAL A 211 13.48 -24.08 -3.74
CA VAL A 211 12.30 -23.25 -3.93
C VAL A 211 11.17 -24.15 -4.38
N TYR A 212 10.14 -24.30 -3.54
CA TYR A 212 8.99 -25.16 -3.85
C TYR A 212 8.37 -24.82 -5.21
N ARG A 213 8.15 -23.53 -5.48
CA ARG A 213 7.64 -23.03 -6.75
C ARG A 213 7.98 -21.55 -6.92
N LEU A 214 8.47 -21.18 -8.10
CA LEU A 214 8.52 -19.77 -8.51
C LEU A 214 7.15 -19.35 -9.03
N ALA A 215 6.65 -18.20 -8.55
CA ALA A 215 5.41 -17.64 -9.04
C ALA A 215 5.55 -17.29 -10.54
N PRO A 216 4.60 -17.65 -11.41
CA PRO A 216 4.62 -17.21 -12.80
C PRO A 216 4.61 -15.69 -12.90
N SER A 217 5.32 -15.14 -13.89
CA SER A 217 5.23 -13.70 -14.17
C SER A 217 3.95 -13.40 -14.95
N HIS A 218 3.09 -12.56 -14.35
CA HIS A 218 1.88 -12.03 -14.94
C HIS A 218 1.98 -10.50 -15.05
N HIS A 219 1.18 -9.90 -15.94
CA HIS A 219 1.07 -8.44 -16.11
C HIS A 219 2.40 -7.77 -16.47
N LYS A 220 3.06 -8.32 -17.48
CA LYS A 220 4.18 -7.65 -18.17
C LYS A 220 3.69 -6.33 -18.76
N ARG A 221 4.58 -5.35 -18.86
CA ARG A 221 4.23 -4.00 -19.31
C ARG A 221 3.83 -3.96 -20.78
#